data_AF-A0A932GUL0-F1
#
_entry.id   AF-A0A932GUL0-F1
#
_cell.length_a   1.000
_cell.length_b   1.000
_cell.length_c   1.000
_cell.angle_alpha   90.00
_cell.angle_beta   90.00
_cell.angle_gamma   90.00
#
_symmetry.space_group_name_H-M   'P 1'
#
loop_
_entity.id
_entity.type
_entity.pdbx_description
1 polymer ?
#
loop_
_entity_poly.entity_id
_entity_poly.type
_entity_poly.pdbx_seq_one_letter_code
_entity_poly.pdbx_strand_id
1 'polypeptide(L)'
;MIFTLVPLFLRNVLGTGTTIIGLVGGLSDSTEGILKIFSGWFSDKIRRHKLLALLGYSIAAVAKPFMYLAVSWGVVLSVRLSDRVGKGIRSSPRDALIAESVAAEDRGRGFGLHRAMDTTGA
;
A
#
# COMPACT_ATOMS: atom_id res chain seq x y z
N MET A 1 -1.48 -3.86 -9.82
CA MET A 1 -1.99 -3.90 -11.20
C MET A 1 -3.05 -2.83 -11.48
N ILE A 2 -4.12 -2.65 -10.70
CA ILE A 2 -5.10 -1.57 -10.95
C ILE A 2 -4.45 -0.16 -10.96
N PHE A 3 -3.48 0.08 -10.07
CA PHE A 3 -2.91 1.43 -9.88
C PHE A 3 -2.07 1.97 -11.04
N THR A 4 -1.51 1.12 -11.89
CA THR A 4 -0.79 1.57 -13.10
C THR A 4 -1.75 2.15 -14.14
N LEU A 5 -3.03 1.77 -14.08
CA LEU A 5 -4.08 2.29 -14.97
C LEU A 5 -4.75 3.57 -14.43
N VAL A 6 -4.55 3.92 -13.15
CA VAL A 6 -5.20 5.10 -12.55
C VAL A 6 -4.86 6.42 -13.25
N PRO A 7 -3.60 6.70 -13.65
CA PRO A 7 -3.28 7.89 -14.43
C PRO A 7 -4.03 7.94 -15.77
N LEU A 8 -4.13 6.80 -16.46
CA LEU A 8 -4.86 6.68 -17.73
C LEU A 8 -6.36 6.88 -17.53
N PHE A 9 -6.93 6.31 -16.48
CA PHE A 9 -8.34 6.50 -16.12
C PHE A 9 -8.65 7.98 -15.81
N LEU A 10 -7.82 8.62 -14.99
CA LEU A 10 -7.95 10.03 -14.64
C LEU A 10 -7.88 10.93 -15.88
N ARG A 11 -6.99 10.64 -16.82
CA ARG A 11 -6.81 11.44 -18.03
C ARG A 11 -7.90 11.17 -19.08
N ASN A 12 -8.11 9.90 -19.43
CA ASN A 12 -8.88 9.51 -20.61
C ASN A 12 -10.38 9.37 -20.34
N VAL A 13 -10.76 9.00 -19.12
CA VAL A 13 -12.18 8.80 -18.75
C VAL A 13 -12.71 10.03 -18.01
N LEU A 14 -11.98 10.49 -16.99
CA LEU A 14 -12.39 11.62 -16.17
C LEU A 14 -11.93 12.99 -16.72
N GLY A 15 -11.16 13.01 -17.82
CA GLY A 15 -10.76 14.24 -18.50
C GLY A 15 -9.85 15.17 -17.67
N THR A 16 -9.18 14.66 -16.63
CA THR A 16 -8.45 15.52 -15.70
C THR A 16 -7.10 15.99 -16.21
N GLY A 17 -6.66 17.15 -15.69
CA GLY A 17 -5.34 17.71 -15.97
C GLY A 17 -4.21 16.86 -15.37
N THR A 18 -3.03 16.90 -15.99
CA THR A 18 -1.82 16.21 -15.52
C THR A 18 -1.41 16.64 -14.11
N THR A 19 -1.68 17.89 -13.74
CA THR A 19 -1.47 18.41 -12.37
C THR A 19 -2.25 17.61 -11.32
N ILE A 20 -3.51 17.25 -11.61
CA ILE A 20 -4.35 16.45 -10.70
C ILE A 20 -3.81 15.03 -10.59
N ILE A 21 -3.33 14.44 -11.68
CA ILE A 21 -2.70 13.13 -11.68
C ILE A 21 -1.46 13.13 -10.76
N GLY A 22 -0.61 14.15 -10.90
CA GLY A 22 0.56 14.35 -10.05
C GLY A 22 0.19 14.54 -8.58
N LEU A 23 -0.85 15.33 -8.28
CA LEU A 23 -1.35 15.54 -6.93
C LEU A 23 -1.87 14.24 -6.31
N VAL A 24 -2.69 13.49 -7.05
CA VAL A 24 -3.24 12.20 -6.58
C VAL A 24 -2.13 11.20 -6.33
N GLY A 25 -1.16 11.09 -7.24
CA GLY A 25 0.01 10.23 -7.07
C GLY A 25 0.85 10.63 -5.87
N GLY A 26 1.24 11.91 -5.81
CA GLY A 26 2.10 12.47 -4.77
C GLY A 26 1.52 12.34 -3.37
N LEU A 27 0.26 12.73 -3.17
CA LEU A 27 -0.40 12.58 -1.86
C LEU A 27 -0.47 11.11 -1.45
N SER A 28 -0.85 10.23 -2.37
CA SER A 28 -0.97 8.80 -2.12
C SER A 28 0.35 8.17 -1.67
N ASP A 29 1.43 8.45 -2.39
CA ASP A 29 2.74 7.86 -2.09
C ASP A 29 3.38 8.51 -0.84
N SER A 30 3.11 9.80 -0.59
CA SER A 30 3.52 10.49 0.65
C SER A 30 2.81 9.92 1.87
N THR A 31 1.50 9.71 1.80
CA THR A 31 0.72 9.08 2.88
C THR A 31 1.24 7.68 3.20
N GLU A 32 1.53 6.86 2.18
CA GLU A 32 2.12 5.54 2.38
C GLU A 32 3.49 5.63 3.07
N GLY A 33 4.38 6.52 2.60
CA GLY A 33 5.71 6.70 3.18
C GLY A 33 5.68 7.12 4.65
N ILE A 34 4.85 8.13 4.97
CA ILE A 34 4.68 8.62 6.34
C ILE A 34 4.15 7.50 7.24
N LEU A 35 3.11 6.78 6.80
CA LEU A 35 2.50 5.73 7.61
C LEU A 35 3.39 4.51 7.80
N LYS A 36 4.31 4.20 6.88
CA LYS A 36 5.31 3.13 7.09
C LYS A 36 6.21 3.43 8.28
N ILE A 37 6.63 4.69 8.44
CA ILE A 37 7.49 5.10 9.56
C ILE A 37 6.73 4.96 10.89
N PHE A 38 5.52 5.52 10.96
CA PHE A 38 4.70 5.44 12.18
C PHE A 38 4.28 4.01 12.52
N SER A 39 3.87 3.22 11.52
CA SER A 39 3.45 1.83 11.74
C SER A 39 4.62 0.93 12.15
N GLY A 40 5.83 1.15 11.63
CA GLY A 40 7.03 0.43 12.06
C GLY A 40 7.30 0.66 13.54
N TRP A 41 7.42 1.93 13.94
CA TRP A 41 7.62 2.29 15.35
C TRP A 41 6.51 1.74 16.27
N PHE A 42 5.25 1.87 15.86
CA PHE A 42 4.12 1.38 16.64
C PHE A 42 4.10 -0.15 16.74
N SER A 43 4.46 -0.83 15.66
CA SER A 43 4.54 -2.29 15.62
C SER A 43 5.63 -2.84 16.52
N ASP A 44 6.80 -2.22 16.52
CA ASP A 44 7.92 -2.63 17.37
C ASP A 44 7.59 -2.44 18.86
N LYS A 45 6.84 -1.37 19.18
CA LYS A 45 6.37 -1.10 20.55
C LYS A 45 5.36 -2.14 21.04
N ILE A 46 4.46 -2.60 20.18
CA ILE A 46 3.38 -3.53 20.55
C ILE A 46 3.80 -4.99 20.39
N ARG A 47 4.83 -5.28 19.57
CA ARG A 47 5.30 -6.64 19.21
C ARG A 47 4.18 -7.55 18.67
N ARG A 48 3.09 -6.98 18.14
CA ARG A 48 1.97 -7.71 17.53
C ARG A 48 1.94 -7.49 16.02
N HIS A 49 3.06 -7.77 15.37
CA HIS A 49 3.27 -7.54 13.93
C HIS A 49 2.17 -8.17 13.06
N LYS A 50 1.71 -9.38 13.42
CA LYS A 50 0.64 -10.11 12.71
C LYS A 50 -0.70 -9.39 12.68
N LEU A 51 -1.13 -8.81 13.82
CA LEU A 51 -2.43 -8.12 13.88
C LEU A 51 -2.41 -6.81 13.09
N LEU A 52 -1.31 -6.06 13.18
CA LEU A 52 -1.15 -4.81 12.42
C LEU A 52 -1.08 -5.07 10.91
N ALA A 53 -0.35 -6.11 10.50
CA ALA A 53 -0.34 -6.55 9.12
C ALA A 53 -1.77 -6.88 8.65
N LEU A 54 -2.50 -7.70 9.41
CA LEU A 54 -3.88 -8.09 9.07
C LEU A 54 -4.80 -6.87 8.93
N LEU A 55 -4.76 -5.92 9.87
CA LEU A 55 -5.58 -4.71 9.80
C LEU A 55 -5.26 -3.88 8.54
N GLY A 56 -3.98 -3.68 8.23
CA GLY A 56 -3.60 -2.94 7.03
C GLY A 56 -4.00 -3.68 5.73
N TYR A 57 -3.93 -5.01 5.71
CA TYR A 57 -4.46 -5.82 4.60
C TYR A 57 -5.98 -5.66 4.46
N SER A 58 -6.73 -5.71 5.55
CA SER A 58 -8.19 -5.55 5.54
C SER A 58 -8.60 -4.16 5.04
N ILE A 59 -7.95 -3.10 5.51
CA ILE A 59 -8.23 -1.73 5.06
C ILE A 59 -8.00 -1.61 3.55
N ALA A 60 -6.86 -2.12 3.04
CA ALA A 60 -6.56 -2.06 1.61
C ALA A 60 -7.50 -2.95 0.78
N ALA A 61 -7.91 -4.10 1.30
CA ALA A 61 -8.86 -4.99 0.62
C ALA A 61 -10.25 -4.37 0.51
N VAL A 62 -10.73 -3.72 1.58
CA VAL A 62 -12.03 -3.04 1.60
C VAL A 62 -12.02 -1.78 0.75
N ALA A 63 -10.91 -1.03 0.68
CA ALA A 63 -10.82 0.20 -0.10
C ALA A 63 -10.95 -0.06 -1.62
N LYS A 64 -10.32 -1.12 -2.14
CA LYS A 64 -10.23 -1.36 -3.60
C LYS A 64 -11.56 -1.49 -4.33
N PRO A 65 -12.57 -2.23 -3.84
CA PRO A 65 -13.89 -2.31 -4.47
C PRO A 65 -14.56 -0.94 -4.68
N PHE A 66 -14.35 0.04 -3.79
CA PHE A 66 -14.93 1.37 -3.94
C PHE A 66 -14.39 2.13 -5.15
N MET A 67 -13.28 1.70 -5.75
CA MET A 67 -12.80 2.24 -7.01
C MET A 67 -13.81 2.05 -8.16
N TYR A 68 -14.71 1.07 -8.06
CA TYR A 68 -15.81 0.89 -9.01
C TYR A 68 -16.76 2.10 -9.02
N LEU A 69 -16.91 2.80 -7.90
CA LEU A 69 -17.78 3.98 -7.75
C LEU A 69 -17.07 5.29 -8.12
N ALA A 70 -15.89 5.24 -8.73
CA ALA A 70 -15.07 6.41 -9.01
C ALA A 70 -15.60 7.22 -10.21
N VAL A 71 -16.58 8.10 -9.96
CA VAL A 71 -17.16 9.00 -10.96
C VAL A 71 -16.40 10.34 -11.07
N SER A 72 -15.55 10.66 -10.09
CA SER A 72 -14.74 11.89 -10.09
C SER A 72 -13.34 11.65 -9.53
N TRP A 73 -12.42 12.56 -9.84
CA TRP A 73 -11.03 12.48 -9.35
C TRP A 73 -10.94 12.59 -7.83
N GLY A 74 -11.89 13.26 -7.18
CA GLY A 74 -11.98 13.33 -5.72
C GLY A 74 -12.27 11.96 -5.11
N VAL A 75 -13.18 11.19 -5.71
CA VAL A 75 -13.46 9.81 -5.28
C VAL A 75 -12.24 8.92 -5.49
N VAL A 76 -11.56 9.05 -6.64
CA VAL A 76 -10.29 8.35 -6.90
C VAL A 76 -9.25 8.66 -5.82
N LEU A 77 -9.08 9.93 -5.45
CA LEU A 77 -8.16 10.34 -4.41
C LEU A 77 -8.51 9.71 -3.06
N SER A 78 -9.78 9.79 -2.63
CA SER A 78 -10.23 9.22 -1.35
C SER A 78 -9.98 7.71 -1.28
N VAL A 79 -10.40 6.97 -2.32
CA VAL A 79 -10.19 5.51 -2.40
C VAL A 79 -8.70 5.17 -2.36
N ARG A 80 -7.90 5.92 -3.11
CA ARG A 80 -6.45 5.68 -3.21
C ARG A 80 -5.76 6.01 -1.88
N LEU A 81 -6.13 7.09 -1.20
CA LEU A 81 -5.63 7.40 0.13
C LEU A 81 -5.96 6.27 1.10
N SER A 82 -7.20 5.79 1.14
CA SER A 82 -7.58 4.65 2.00
C SER A 82 -6.78 3.39 1.71
N ASP A 83 -6.56 3.03 0.43
CA ASP A 83 -5.67 1.90 0.08
C ASP A 83 -4.24 2.11 0.56
N ARG A 84 -3.71 3.34 0.46
CA ARG A 84 -2.36 3.69 0.88
C ARG A 84 -2.20 3.74 2.39
N VAL A 85 -3.27 4.09 3.13
CA VAL A 85 -3.30 3.93 4.58
C VAL A 85 -3.13 2.46 4.95
N GLY A 86 -3.91 1.57 4.35
CA GLY A 86 -3.79 0.12 4.59
C GLY A 86 -2.40 -0.43 4.24
N LYS A 87 -1.83 -0.02 3.09
CA LYS A 87 -0.47 -0.39 2.70
C LYS A 87 0.59 0.16 3.64
N GLY A 88 0.47 1.40 4.06
CA GLY A 88 1.38 2.04 5.00
C GLY A 88 1.42 1.30 6.33
N ILE A 89 0.26 0.86 6.83
CA ILE A 89 0.13 0.11 8.09
C ILE A 89 0.66 -1.32 7.96
N ARG A 90 0.41 -2.02 6.85
CA ARG A 90 0.80 -3.45 6.74
C ARG A 90 2.27 -3.69 6.39
N SER A 91 2.93 -2.75 5.70
CA SER A 91 4.24 -3.02 5.08
C SER A 91 5.33 -3.26 6.12
N SER A 92 5.52 -2.32 7.06
CA SER A 92 6.57 -2.43 8.08
C SER A 92 6.37 -3.65 9.01
N PRO A 93 5.15 -3.93 9.53
CA PRO A 93 4.90 -5.14 10.32
C PRO A 93 5.10 -6.44 9.54
N ARG A 94 4.72 -6.48 8.25
CA ARG A 94 4.94 -7.66 7.40
C ARG A 94 6.43 -7.91 7.22
N ASP A 95 7.21 -6.88 6.94
CA ASP A 95 8.65 -7.02 6.72
C ASP A 95 9.35 -7.47 8.01
N ALA A 96 8.89 -7.01 9.18
CA ALA A 96 9.35 -7.52 10.48
C ALA A 96 9.04 -9.02 10.65
N LEU A 97 7.82 -9.48 10.31
CA LEU A 97 7.46 -10.90 10.38
C LEU A 97 8.35 -11.76 9.48
N ILE A 98 8.69 -11.29 8.27
CA ILE A 98 9.61 -11.99 7.37
C ILE A 98 10.99 -12.11 8.02
N ALA A 99 11.50 -11.01 8.60
CA ALA A 99 12.81 -10.98 9.24
C ALA A 99 12.90 -11.84 10.52
N GLU A 100 11.79 -12.03 11.23
CA GLU A 100 11.68 -12.93 12.39
C GLU A 100 11.50 -14.41 12.00
N SER A 101 10.99 -14.68 10.79
CA SER A 101 10.72 -16.05 10.33
C SER A 101 11.95 -16.78 9.78
N VAL A 102 13.08 -16.09 9.62
CA VAL A 102 14.32 -16.64 9.05
C VAL A 102 15.52 -16.29 9.90
N ALA A 103 16.54 -17.15 9.90
CA ALA A 103 17.82 -16.87 10.55
C ALA A 103 18.47 -15.60 9.96
N ALA A 104 19.31 -14.92 10.75
CA ALA A 104 19.92 -13.66 10.36
C ALA A 104 20.74 -13.78 9.07
N GLU A 105 21.45 -14.90 8.87
CA GLU A 105 22.24 -15.18 7.67
C GLU A 105 21.37 -15.40 6.40
N ASP A 106 20.13 -15.88 6.57
CA ASP A 106 19.24 -16.23 5.46
C ASP A 106 18.21 -15.15 5.11
N ARG A 107 18.23 -13.99 5.80
CA ARG A 107 17.28 -12.88 5.53
C ARG A 107 17.24 -12.45 4.08
N GLY A 108 18.40 -12.40 3.41
CA GLY A 108 18.48 -12.07 1.98
C GLY A 108 17.68 -13.04 1.11
N ARG A 109 17.71 -14.35 1.41
CA ARG A 109 16.91 -15.37 0.72
C ARG A 109 15.43 -15.25 1.05
N GLY A 110 15.09 -15.00 2.31
CA GLY A 110 13.70 -14.81 2.75
C GLY A 110 13.02 -13.64 2.05
N PHE A 111 13.65 -12.46 2.05
CA PHE A 111 13.14 -11.30 1.32
C PHE A 111 13.19 -11.49 -0.20
N GLY A 112 14.22 -12.18 -0.72
CA GLY A 112 14.34 -12.51 -2.14
C GLY A 112 13.17 -13.36 -2.64
N LEU A 113 12.83 -14.44 -1.91
CA LEU A 113 11.66 -15.27 -2.20
C LEU A 113 10.37 -14.46 -2.14
N HIS A 114 10.18 -13.67 -1.07
CA HIS A 114 9.00 -12.81 -0.95
C HIS A 114 8.86 -11.86 -2.15
N ARG A 115 9.95 -11.22 -2.58
CA ARG A 115 9.94 -10.29 -3.72
C ARG A 115 9.70 -10.98 -5.05
N ALA A 116 10.23 -12.19 -5.23
CA ALA A 116 9.95 -13.00 -6.42
C ALA A 116 8.47 -13.36 -6.50
N MET A 117 7.85 -13.74 -5.37
CA MET A 117 6.41 -14.01 -5.30
C MET A 117 5.57 -12.76 -5.56
N ASP A 118 5.91 -11.61 -4.95
CA ASP A 118 5.23 -10.32 -5.17
C ASP A 118 5.27 -9.90 -6.67
N THR A 119 6.41 -10.14 -7.33
CA THR A 119 6.57 -9.83 -8.76
C THR A 119 5.74 -10.76 -9.66
N THR A 120 5.59 -12.03 -9.26
CA THR A 120 4.75 -13.01 -9.98
C THR A 120 3.26 -12.86 -9.69
N GLY A 121 2.90 -12.03 -8.70
CA GLY A 121 1.51 -11.58 -8.46
C GLY A 121 0.94 -11.90 -7.08
N ALA A 122 1.75 -12.39 -6.13
CA ALA A 122 1.33 -12.69 -4.75
C ALA A 122 1.14 -11.44 -3.88
#